data_AF-A0A5A8CAP8-F1
#
_entry.id   AF-A0A5A8CAP8-F1
#
_cell.length_a   1.000
_cell.length_b   1.000
_cell.length_c   1.000
_cell.angle_alpha   90.00
_cell.angle_beta   90.00
_cell.angle_gamma   90.00
#
_symmetry.space_group_name_H-M   'P 1'
#
loop_
_entity.id
_entity.type
_entity.pdbx_description
1 polymer ?
#
loop_
_entity_poly.entity_id
_entity_poly.type
_entity_poly.pdbx_seq_one_letter_code
_entity_poly.pdbx_strand_id
1 'polypeptide(L)'
;MYACSAEPPLSREERARGEKPKGSLAFAVVTNDGHPQHVVWLVGAKCIFSQQLPKMPREYIVRLVMDRRHRTLLALRDGRVVGAICYRPFFEQRFAEIAFCAVTSSEQVRGYGTRLMNHLKMAGMRDGITDMLTYADNFATGYFKKQGFTTAICMERRRWKGYIKDYEGGTLMHCAVAPGIDYRNIPGMIRSQRKLLVERIRKLDPAAAAALGLDSASAGSGSGALAPAVSKLPAAKQSHESSAPAAGGSAASSSSSSSSSSSSSSSSSSSTAGSADATGAPASSSSAGAAGGGTPAVSAPARALSPAEVAVRHLCLHRRLLSLTTDITSIEASWPFREPVNPAEVPGYADAIKEPMDLRTVEEKVRTGQYASAEQYAADIALILDNCRIFNDNHSVFAGCADKVEAVAAARLAKLQQAVDEAEVESQQALPPLPSARGM
;
A
#
# COMPACT_ATOMS: atom_id res chain seq x y z
N MET A 1 8.12 31.56 24.35
CA MET A 1 6.90 31.50 23.50
C MET A 1 7.31 31.63 22.04
N TYR A 2 6.59 31.03 21.10
CA TYR A 2 6.66 31.39 19.67
C TYR A 2 5.27 31.29 19.04
N ALA A 3 4.60 32.44 18.86
CA ALA A 3 3.39 32.52 18.07
C ALA A 3 3.77 32.60 16.58
N CYS A 4 3.28 31.66 15.77
CA CYS A 4 3.52 31.64 14.33
C CYS A 4 2.30 32.25 13.61
N SER A 5 2.27 33.59 13.51
CA SER A 5 1.14 34.34 12.97
C SER A 5 1.11 34.36 11.43
N ALA A 6 0.49 33.35 10.83
CA ALA A 6 -0.08 33.41 9.48
C ALA A 6 -1.10 32.25 9.32
N GLU A 7 -2.39 32.55 9.14
CA GLU A 7 -3.39 31.49 8.99
C GLU A 7 -3.31 30.84 7.59
N PRO A 8 -3.26 29.50 7.49
CA PRO A 8 -3.39 28.82 6.21
C PRO A 8 -4.86 28.90 5.72
N PRO A 9 -5.11 29.05 4.41
CA PRO A 9 -6.46 29.21 3.89
C PRO A 9 -7.34 27.96 4.16
N LEU A 10 -8.59 28.22 4.56
CA LEU A 10 -9.61 27.23 4.94
C LEU A 10 -9.68 26.02 3.98
N SER A 11 -9.90 24.82 4.53
CA SER A 11 -10.03 23.62 3.73
C SER A 11 -11.33 23.64 2.91
N ARG A 12 -11.32 22.89 1.79
CA ARG A 12 -12.50 22.70 0.93
C ARG A 12 -13.68 22.08 1.70
N GLU A 13 -13.41 21.32 2.76
CA GLU A 13 -14.40 20.64 3.60
C GLU A 13 -15.09 21.60 4.58
N GLU A 14 -14.38 22.62 5.09
CA GLU A 14 -14.97 23.66 5.95
C GLU A 14 -15.88 24.57 5.12
N ARG A 15 -15.41 25.02 3.96
CA ARG A 15 -16.21 25.82 3.02
C ARG A 15 -17.49 25.11 2.53
N ALA A 16 -17.50 23.79 2.49
CA ALA A 16 -18.63 23.00 2.01
C ALA A 16 -19.77 22.83 3.04
N ARG A 17 -19.57 23.12 4.33
CA ARG A 17 -20.56 22.82 5.40
C ARG A 17 -21.35 24.02 5.92
N GLY A 18 -20.99 25.25 5.54
CA GLY A 18 -21.73 26.47 5.92
C GLY A 18 -21.70 26.85 7.41
N GLU A 19 -21.06 26.07 8.29
CA GLU A 19 -20.90 26.42 9.71
C GLU A 19 -20.06 27.69 9.88
N LYS A 20 -20.59 28.69 10.62
CA LYS A 20 -19.79 29.84 11.08
C LYS A 20 -18.61 29.36 11.95
N PRO A 21 -17.43 30.00 11.89
CA PRO A 21 -16.23 29.52 12.58
C PRO A 21 -16.37 29.66 14.12
N LYS A 22 -16.78 28.56 14.79
CA LYS A 22 -16.70 28.42 16.24
C LYS A 22 -15.28 28.05 16.67
N GLY A 23 -14.49 29.04 17.04
CA GLY A 23 -13.12 28.86 17.54
C GLY A 23 -12.10 28.55 16.46
N SER A 24 -10.91 29.15 16.55
CA SER A 24 -9.77 28.77 15.70
C SER A 24 -9.15 27.47 16.20
N LEU A 25 -8.68 26.63 15.26
CA LEU A 25 -8.03 25.35 15.56
C LEU A 25 -6.51 25.53 15.54
N ALA A 26 -5.89 25.55 16.72
CA ALA A 26 -4.45 25.67 16.88
C ALA A 26 -3.78 24.29 17.03
N PHE A 27 -2.50 24.20 16.66
CA PHE A 27 -1.68 23.00 16.81
C PHE A 27 -0.40 23.31 17.60
N ALA A 28 -0.11 22.50 18.62
CA ALA A 28 1.05 22.70 19.49
C ALA A 28 1.72 21.36 19.81
N VAL A 29 3.05 21.29 19.75
CA VAL A 29 3.84 20.15 20.25
C VAL A 29 4.34 20.49 21.64
N VAL A 30 4.05 19.63 22.62
CA VAL A 30 4.48 19.79 24.02
C VAL A 30 5.14 18.51 24.55
N THR A 31 5.84 18.62 25.68
CA THR A 31 6.36 17.50 26.47
C THR A 31 6.22 17.83 27.97
N ASN A 32 6.55 16.90 28.86
CA ASN A 32 6.49 17.11 30.31
C ASN A 32 7.71 17.92 30.83
N ASP A 33 7.81 19.17 30.38
CA ASP A 33 8.82 20.15 30.78
C ASP A 33 8.55 20.76 32.17
N GLY A 34 7.41 20.47 32.79
CA GLY A 34 6.98 21.03 34.07
C GLY A 34 6.23 22.36 33.96
N HIS A 35 6.03 22.90 32.76
CA HIS A 35 5.24 24.12 32.57
C HIS A 35 3.74 23.84 32.85
N PRO A 36 3.06 24.57 33.76
CA PRO A 36 1.71 24.22 34.22
C PRO A 36 0.69 24.04 33.10
N GLN A 37 0.71 24.92 32.08
CA GLN A 37 -0.21 24.84 30.95
C GLN A 37 0.03 23.58 30.08
N HIS A 38 1.28 23.12 29.96
CA HIS A 38 1.61 21.91 29.22
C HIS A 38 1.14 20.68 29.98
N VAL A 39 1.30 20.65 31.31
CA VAL A 39 0.76 19.57 32.16
C VAL A 39 -0.78 19.51 32.05
N VAL A 40 -1.48 20.65 32.09
CA VAL A 40 -2.95 20.70 31.89
C VAL A 40 -3.36 20.13 30.52
N TRP A 41 -2.68 20.50 29.44
CA TRP A 41 -2.97 19.93 28.11
C TRP A 41 -2.58 18.45 27.99
N LEU A 42 -1.50 17.99 28.62
CA LEU A 42 -1.10 16.58 28.65
C LEU A 42 -2.12 15.73 29.43
N VAL A 43 -2.67 16.25 30.54
CA VAL A 43 -3.81 15.62 31.24
C VAL A 43 -5.03 15.54 30.32
N GLY A 44 -5.32 16.60 29.57
CA GLY A 44 -6.39 16.60 28.55
C GLY A 44 -6.19 15.51 27.49
N ALA A 45 -4.99 15.44 26.88
CA ALA A 45 -4.64 14.41 25.92
C ALA A 45 -4.75 12.98 26.51
N LYS A 46 -4.21 12.76 27.72
CA LYS A 46 -4.35 11.50 28.46
C LYS A 46 -5.81 11.11 28.67
N CYS A 47 -6.70 12.05 28.98
CA CYS A 47 -8.13 11.77 29.13
C CYS A 47 -8.79 11.37 27.79
N ILE A 48 -8.43 12.01 26.68
CA ILE A 48 -8.89 11.60 25.34
C ILE A 48 -8.40 10.17 25.02
N PHE A 49 -7.10 9.88 25.17
CA PHE A 49 -6.56 8.54 24.93
C PHE A 49 -7.25 7.48 25.83
N SER A 50 -7.47 7.78 27.11
CA SER A 50 -8.13 6.88 28.08
C SER A 50 -9.60 6.58 27.75
N GLN A 51 -10.25 7.38 26.91
CA GLN A 51 -11.63 7.19 26.45
C GLN A 51 -11.70 6.55 25.06
N GLN A 52 -10.82 6.95 24.14
CA GLN A 52 -10.85 6.51 22.74
C GLN A 52 -10.06 5.20 22.50
N LEU A 53 -9.18 4.80 23.42
CA LEU A 53 -8.35 3.59 23.33
C LEU A 53 -8.64 2.64 24.51
N PRO A 54 -9.85 2.08 24.66
CA PRO A 54 -10.26 1.32 25.85
C PRO A 54 -9.47 0.00 26.06
N LYS A 55 -8.78 -0.51 25.03
CA LYS A 55 -7.86 -1.65 25.14
C LYS A 55 -6.53 -1.30 25.83
N MET A 56 -6.18 -0.02 25.94
CA MET A 56 -4.90 0.45 26.50
C MET A 56 -5.06 0.75 28.01
N PRO A 57 -4.26 0.15 28.91
CA PRO A 57 -4.34 0.43 30.34
C PRO A 57 -4.13 1.92 30.65
N ARG A 58 -4.92 2.47 31.58
CA ARG A 58 -4.91 3.92 31.88
C ARG A 58 -3.58 4.37 32.45
N GLU A 59 -2.95 3.50 33.23
CA GLU A 59 -1.65 3.64 33.87
C GLU A 59 -0.55 3.67 32.80
N TYR A 60 -0.68 2.83 31.77
CA TYR A 60 0.21 2.79 30.62
C TYR A 60 0.13 4.09 29.79
N ILE A 61 -1.09 4.58 29.56
CA ILE A 61 -1.34 5.87 28.88
C ILE A 61 -0.71 7.02 29.66
N VAL A 62 -1.00 7.14 30.97
CA VAL A 62 -0.42 8.18 31.84
C VAL A 62 1.10 8.13 31.79
N ARG A 63 1.69 6.94 31.95
CA ARG A 63 3.14 6.75 32.01
C ARG A 63 3.85 7.16 30.72
N LEU A 64 3.26 6.97 29.54
CA LEU A 64 3.86 7.43 28.27
C LEU A 64 3.59 8.91 27.99
N VAL A 65 2.36 9.40 28.20
CA VAL A 65 2.02 10.83 27.95
C VAL A 65 2.81 11.78 28.85
N MET A 66 3.21 11.34 30.05
CA MET A 66 4.01 12.10 31.00
C MET A 66 5.52 11.78 30.95
N ASP A 67 5.98 10.85 30.10
CA ASP A 67 7.42 10.55 29.93
C ASP A 67 8.09 11.67 29.13
N ARG A 68 9.14 12.28 29.69
CA ARG A 68 9.89 13.40 29.07
C ARG A 68 10.54 13.07 27.73
N ARG A 69 10.69 11.78 27.40
CA ARG A 69 11.19 11.31 26.09
C ARG A 69 10.10 11.27 25.02
N HIS A 70 8.84 11.44 25.40
CA HIS A 70 7.71 11.55 24.48
C HIS A 70 7.37 13.02 24.23
N ARG A 71 6.86 13.29 23.04
CA ARG A 71 6.25 14.55 22.63
C ARG A 71 4.78 14.27 22.31
N THR A 72 3.90 15.21 22.64
CA THR A 72 2.48 15.13 22.27
C THR A 72 2.15 16.32 21.39
N LEU A 73 1.79 16.04 20.14
CA LEU A 73 1.13 17.01 19.27
C LEU A 73 -0.34 17.10 19.68
N LEU A 74 -0.81 18.31 19.92
CA LEU A 74 -2.16 18.65 20.35
C LEU A 74 -2.89 19.37 19.22
N ALA A 75 -4.18 19.09 19.08
CA ALA A 75 -5.16 19.95 18.43
C ALA A 75 -5.95 20.68 19.52
N LEU A 76 -5.89 22.01 19.52
CA LEU A 76 -6.50 22.89 20.50
C LEU A 76 -7.64 23.69 19.86
N ARG A 77 -8.81 23.69 20.49
CA ARG A 77 -9.97 24.51 20.13
C ARG A 77 -10.46 25.22 21.39
N ASP A 78 -10.58 26.55 21.34
CA ASP A 78 -11.02 27.37 22.48
C ASP A 78 -10.24 27.07 23.78
N GLY A 79 -8.91 26.89 23.64
CA GLY A 79 -7.98 26.53 24.73
C GLY A 79 -8.00 25.06 25.18
N ARG A 80 -9.01 24.27 24.75
CA ARG A 80 -9.21 22.86 25.14
C ARG A 80 -8.61 21.91 24.12
N VAL A 81 -8.10 20.75 24.58
CA VAL A 81 -7.63 19.68 23.69
C VAL A 81 -8.82 18.96 23.07
N VAL A 82 -8.87 18.88 21.74
CA VAL A 82 -9.90 18.14 20.99
C VAL A 82 -9.34 16.88 20.31
N GLY A 83 -8.03 16.76 20.18
CA GLY A 83 -7.33 15.56 19.70
C GLY A 83 -5.84 15.65 19.96
N ALA A 84 -5.15 14.51 19.90
CA ALA A 84 -3.72 14.43 20.17
C ALA A 84 -3.05 13.25 19.45
N ILE A 85 -1.76 13.39 19.16
CA ILE A 85 -0.85 12.29 18.82
C ILE A 85 0.32 12.32 19.80
N CYS A 86 0.49 11.26 20.58
CA CYS A 86 1.64 11.03 21.45
C CYS A 86 2.67 10.18 20.69
N TYR A 87 3.90 10.67 20.60
CA TYR A 87 4.98 10.03 19.84
C TYR A 87 6.32 10.15 20.56
N ARG A 88 7.23 9.22 20.29
CA ARG A 88 8.60 9.19 20.78
C ARG A 88 9.56 9.40 19.61
N PRO A 89 10.25 10.56 19.52
CA PRO A 89 11.26 10.78 18.49
C PRO A 89 12.58 10.08 18.86
N PHE A 90 13.25 9.54 17.85
CA PHE A 90 14.59 8.95 17.90
C PHE A 90 15.45 9.69 16.89
N PHE A 91 16.11 10.78 17.33
CA PHE A 91 16.73 11.76 16.41
C PHE A 91 17.95 11.19 15.67
N GLU A 92 18.83 10.45 16.35
CA GLU A 92 19.98 9.76 15.74
C GLU A 92 19.50 8.76 14.67
N GLN A 93 18.50 7.95 15.03
CA GLN A 93 17.86 6.97 14.16
C GLN A 93 16.82 7.63 13.21
N ARG A 94 16.70 8.97 13.19
CA ARG A 94 15.83 9.79 12.34
C ARG A 94 14.37 9.33 12.20
N PHE A 95 13.80 8.65 13.19
CA PHE A 95 12.44 8.10 13.11
C PHE A 95 11.59 8.47 14.33
N ALA A 96 10.27 8.35 14.23
CA ALA A 96 9.34 8.49 15.36
C ALA A 96 8.47 7.24 15.54
N GLU A 97 8.34 6.78 16.78
CA GLU A 97 7.32 5.83 17.20
C GLU A 97 6.04 6.60 17.59
N ILE A 98 4.93 6.38 16.90
CA ILE A 98 3.62 6.88 17.31
C ILE A 98 3.04 5.89 18.33
N ALA A 99 2.92 6.33 19.58
CA ALA A 99 2.39 5.51 20.67
C ALA A 99 0.86 5.58 20.74
N PHE A 100 0.28 6.79 20.61
CA PHE A 100 -1.18 6.98 20.64
C PHE A 100 -1.62 8.05 19.62
N CYS A 101 -2.78 7.85 18.99
CA CYS A 101 -3.40 8.82 18.09
C CYS A 101 -4.92 8.81 18.31
N ALA A 102 -5.52 9.93 18.73
CA ALA A 102 -6.95 10.00 19.04
C ALA A 102 -7.55 11.41 18.86
N VAL A 103 -8.86 11.46 18.59
CA VAL A 103 -9.67 12.69 18.52
C VAL A 103 -10.95 12.45 19.31
N THR A 104 -11.42 13.45 20.06
CA THR A 104 -12.70 13.40 20.80
C THR A 104 -13.86 13.03 19.88
N SER A 105 -14.76 12.15 20.32
CA SER A 105 -15.84 11.60 19.47
C SER A 105 -16.76 12.67 18.87
N SER A 106 -16.96 13.79 19.57
CA SER A 106 -17.70 14.97 19.11
C SER A 106 -17.05 15.73 17.93
N GLU A 107 -15.77 15.47 17.66
CA GLU A 107 -14.96 16.17 16.64
C GLU A 107 -14.36 15.19 15.60
N GLN A 108 -14.76 13.91 15.65
CA GLN A 108 -14.47 12.95 14.59
C GLN A 108 -15.24 13.32 13.31
N VAL A 109 -14.80 12.82 12.15
CA VAL A 109 -15.39 13.14 10.82
C VAL A 109 -15.32 14.64 10.41
N ARG A 110 -14.60 15.48 11.18
CA ARG A 110 -14.22 16.87 10.83
C ARG A 110 -12.79 17.01 10.26
N GLY A 111 -12.18 15.90 9.84
CA GLY A 111 -10.84 15.89 9.22
C GLY A 111 -9.66 16.13 10.18
N TYR A 112 -9.90 16.38 11.46
CA TYR A 112 -8.86 16.74 12.44
C TYR A 112 -7.76 15.69 12.62
N GLY A 113 -8.04 14.40 12.44
CA GLY A 113 -7.01 13.35 12.42
C GLY A 113 -5.99 13.53 11.30
N THR A 114 -6.46 13.78 10.06
CA THR A 114 -5.59 14.10 8.92
C THR A 114 -4.79 15.39 9.16
N ARG A 115 -5.39 16.41 9.77
CA ARG A 115 -4.68 17.65 10.12
C ARG A 115 -3.58 17.40 11.17
N LEU A 116 -3.89 16.68 12.24
CA LEU A 116 -2.90 16.25 13.24
C LEU A 116 -1.74 15.51 12.57
N MET A 117 -2.02 14.55 11.69
CA MET A 117 -0.96 13.81 10.99
C MET A 117 -0.12 14.70 10.06
N ASN A 118 -0.75 15.62 9.33
CA ASN A 118 -0.03 16.57 8.47
C ASN A 118 0.86 17.52 9.28
N HIS A 119 0.37 18.04 10.42
CA HIS A 119 1.17 18.83 11.35
C HIS A 119 2.29 18.01 12.01
N LEU A 120 2.06 16.73 12.30
CA LEU A 120 3.09 15.81 12.82
C LEU A 120 4.21 15.59 11.80
N LYS A 121 3.87 15.38 10.52
CA LYS A 121 4.86 15.25 9.44
C LYS A 121 5.70 16.50 9.25
N MET A 122 5.10 17.69 9.33
CA MET A 122 5.85 18.95 9.30
C MET A 122 6.73 19.16 10.54
N ALA A 123 6.25 18.80 11.73
CA ALA A 123 7.05 18.86 12.96
C ALA A 123 8.23 17.88 12.91
N GLY A 124 7.98 16.63 12.51
CA GLY A 124 9.01 15.61 12.31
C GLY A 124 10.06 16.03 11.29
N MET A 125 9.65 16.54 10.12
CA MET A 125 10.58 17.01 9.09
C MET A 125 11.47 18.15 9.60
N ARG A 126 10.93 19.08 10.42
CA ARG A 126 11.72 20.13 11.09
C ARG A 126 12.69 19.57 12.13
N ASP A 127 12.28 18.52 12.84
CA ASP A 127 13.09 17.78 13.83
C ASP A 127 14.11 16.79 13.17
N GLY A 128 14.22 16.76 11.84
CA GLY A 128 15.12 15.85 11.10
C GLY A 128 14.63 14.40 10.97
N ILE A 129 13.36 14.15 11.29
CA ILE A 129 12.72 12.83 11.29
C ILE A 129 12.19 12.53 9.88
N THR A 130 12.70 11.45 9.28
CA THR A 130 12.35 11.02 7.92
C THR A 130 11.31 9.89 7.89
N ASP A 131 11.14 9.15 8.98
CA ASP A 131 10.31 7.93 9.00
C ASP A 131 9.42 7.86 10.26
N MET A 132 8.23 7.29 10.12
CA MET A 132 7.28 7.10 11.23
C MET A 132 6.82 5.65 11.31
N LEU A 133 6.90 5.06 12.50
CA LEU A 133 6.40 3.72 12.81
C LEU A 133 5.24 3.80 13.81
N THR A 134 4.29 2.88 13.71
CA THR A 134 3.15 2.77 14.64
C THR A 134 2.68 1.31 14.70
N TYR A 135 2.23 0.87 15.88
CA TYR A 135 1.34 -0.31 15.95
C TYR A 135 -0.10 0.19 15.86
N ALA A 136 -0.85 -0.30 14.88
CA ALA A 136 -2.24 0.06 14.64
C ALA A 136 -3.18 -1.10 15.00
N ASP A 137 -4.17 -0.86 15.86
CA ASP A 137 -5.30 -1.76 16.02
C ASP A 137 -6.04 -1.90 14.68
N ASN A 138 -6.71 -3.03 14.46
CA ASN A 138 -7.33 -3.40 13.19
C ASN A 138 -8.28 -2.30 12.67
N PHE A 139 -9.06 -1.68 13.56
CA PHE A 139 -9.97 -0.56 13.26
C PHE A 139 -9.25 0.73 12.81
N ALA A 140 -7.98 0.92 13.20
CA ALA A 140 -7.18 2.11 12.87
C ALA A 140 -6.35 1.95 11.59
N THR A 141 -6.09 0.72 11.12
CA THR A 141 -5.27 0.45 9.92
C THR A 141 -5.76 1.24 8.69
N GLY A 142 -7.08 1.33 8.48
CA GLY A 142 -7.69 2.09 7.37
C GLY A 142 -7.50 3.61 7.46
N TYR A 143 -7.35 4.16 8.67
CA TYR A 143 -6.94 5.56 8.86
C TYR A 143 -5.46 5.73 8.49
N PHE A 144 -4.57 4.92 9.05
CA PHE A 144 -3.13 5.01 8.78
C PHE A 144 -2.80 4.81 7.29
N LYS A 145 -3.47 3.86 6.60
CA LYS A 145 -3.37 3.71 5.13
C LYS A 145 -3.73 4.99 4.37
N LYS A 146 -4.80 5.70 4.77
CA LYS A 146 -5.17 7.01 4.19
C LYS A 146 -4.17 8.13 4.51
N GLN A 147 -3.40 8.00 5.59
CA GLN A 147 -2.29 8.90 5.90
C GLN A 147 -0.97 8.53 5.19
N GLY A 148 -0.96 7.52 4.32
CA GLY A 148 0.23 7.06 3.60
C GLY A 148 1.14 6.11 4.39
N PHE A 149 0.60 5.43 5.42
CA PHE A 149 1.30 4.30 6.05
C PHE A 149 1.04 3.01 5.27
N THR A 150 2.05 2.14 5.20
CA THR A 150 2.00 0.79 4.64
C THR A 150 2.40 -0.23 5.71
N THR A 151 2.08 -1.51 5.51
CA THR A 151 2.63 -2.62 6.30
C THR A 151 4.07 -2.99 5.88
N ALA A 152 4.51 -2.55 4.69
CA ALA A 152 5.88 -2.75 4.22
C ALA A 152 6.87 -1.82 4.93
N ILE A 153 7.73 -2.39 5.79
CA ILE A 153 8.70 -1.64 6.57
C ILE A 153 9.98 -1.42 5.75
N CYS A 154 9.98 -0.39 4.90
CA CYS A 154 11.11 -0.06 4.03
C CYS A 154 12.37 0.44 4.77
N MET A 155 12.28 0.69 6.08
CA MET A 155 13.37 1.16 6.92
C MET A 155 14.20 -0.01 7.48
N GLU A 156 15.53 0.08 7.35
CA GLU A 156 16.48 -0.95 7.76
C GLU A 156 16.23 -1.48 9.18
N ARG A 157 16.19 -2.81 9.35
CA ARG A 157 15.78 -3.47 10.60
C ARG A 157 16.62 -3.05 11.82
N ARG A 158 17.92 -2.76 11.65
CA ARG A 158 18.81 -2.29 12.73
C ARG A 158 18.41 -0.91 13.29
N ARG A 159 17.74 -0.09 12.49
CA ARG A 159 17.38 1.30 12.81
C ARG A 159 16.19 1.41 13.78
N TRP A 160 15.40 0.35 13.96
CA TRP A 160 14.18 0.35 14.78
C TRP A 160 13.96 -0.88 15.67
N LYS A 161 14.49 -2.06 15.32
CA LYS A 161 14.28 -3.28 16.13
C LYS A 161 14.85 -3.09 17.54
N GLY A 162 14.01 -3.22 18.56
CA GLY A 162 14.38 -3.02 19.98
C GLY A 162 14.29 -1.56 20.48
N TYR A 163 14.01 -0.59 19.60
CA TYR A 163 13.78 0.81 20.00
C TYR A 163 12.29 1.08 20.30
N ILE A 164 11.41 0.57 19.43
CA ILE A 164 9.94 0.64 19.56
C ILE A 164 9.42 -0.44 20.51
N LYS A 165 8.17 -0.29 20.94
CA LYS A 165 7.43 -1.33 21.67
C LYS A 165 6.57 -2.17 20.74
N ASP A 166 6.66 -3.48 20.91
CA ASP A 166 5.71 -4.43 20.34
C ASP A 166 4.37 -4.34 21.10
N TYR A 167 3.26 -4.43 20.37
CA TYR A 167 1.90 -4.46 20.93
C TYR A 167 1.13 -5.66 20.37
N GLU A 168 0.67 -6.53 21.27
CA GLU A 168 -0.13 -7.71 20.91
C GLU A 168 -1.44 -7.31 20.20
N GLY A 169 -1.78 -8.02 19.12
CA GLY A 169 -2.93 -7.69 18.27
C GLY A 169 -2.79 -6.40 17.43
N GLY A 170 -1.65 -5.71 17.48
CA GLY A 170 -1.38 -4.53 16.67
C GLY A 170 -0.68 -4.88 15.34
N THR A 171 -1.14 -4.27 14.23
CA THR A 171 -0.43 -4.31 12.95
C THR A 171 0.68 -3.27 12.96
N LEU A 172 1.95 -3.67 12.81
CA LEU A 172 3.06 -2.73 12.60
C LEU A 172 2.90 -2.04 11.23
N MET A 173 2.99 -0.71 11.22
CA MET A 173 2.86 0.11 10.01
C MET A 173 3.95 1.20 9.95
N HIS A 174 4.34 1.54 8.73
CA HIS A 174 5.45 2.43 8.40
C HIS A 174 5.04 3.52 7.41
N CYS A 175 5.48 4.77 7.63
CA CYS A 175 5.33 5.88 6.68
C CYS A 175 6.64 6.65 6.55
N ALA A 176 7.22 6.65 5.34
CA ALA A 176 8.29 7.57 4.98
C ALA A 176 7.71 8.98 4.77
N VAL A 177 8.36 9.99 5.35
CA VAL A 177 8.01 11.41 5.24
C VAL A 177 8.84 12.01 4.10
N ALA A 178 8.18 12.32 2.98
CA ALA A 178 8.85 12.83 1.79
C ALA A 178 9.39 14.26 2.04
N PRO A 179 10.70 14.51 1.87
CA PRO A 179 11.29 15.82 2.10
C PRO A 179 10.77 16.85 1.07
N GLY A 180 10.70 18.12 1.48
CA GLY A 180 10.28 19.23 0.62
C GLY A 180 8.77 19.34 0.36
N ILE A 181 7.95 18.44 0.92
CA ILE A 181 6.49 18.50 0.81
C ILE A 181 5.88 19.23 2.00
N ASP A 182 5.14 20.33 1.76
CA ASP A 182 4.30 20.94 2.81
C ASP A 182 2.98 20.16 2.95
N TYR A 183 2.97 19.21 3.88
CA TYR A 183 1.80 18.39 4.20
C TYR A 183 0.57 19.21 4.63
N ARG A 184 0.71 20.48 5.03
CA ARG A 184 -0.44 21.35 5.34
C ARG A 184 -1.14 21.87 4.08
N ASN A 185 -0.43 21.95 2.95
CA ASN A 185 -0.92 22.56 1.71
C ASN A 185 -0.91 21.61 0.49
N ILE A 186 -1.03 20.30 0.71
CA ILE A 186 -1.17 19.29 -0.37
C ILE A 186 -2.23 19.70 -1.43
N PRO A 187 -3.44 20.21 -1.07
CA PRO A 187 -4.42 20.63 -2.07
C PRO A 187 -4.01 21.89 -2.85
N GLY A 188 -3.13 22.74 -2.30
CA GLY A 188 -2.51 23.84 -3.05
C GLY A 188 -1.45 23.33 -4.00
N MET A 189 -0.52 22.50 -3.51
CA MET A 189 0.56 21.91 -4.30
C MET A 189 0.02 21.15 -5.52
N ILE A 190 -0.97 20.26 -5.33
CA ILE A 190 -1.59 19.49 -6.44
C ILE A 190 -2.26 20.41 -7.46
N ARG A 191 -2.90 21.51 -7.04
CA ARG A 191 -3.49 22.49 -7.98
C ARG A 191 -2.43 23.23 -8.78
N SER A 192 -1.34 23.66 -8.14
CA SER A 192 -0.21 24.30 -8.84
C SER A 192 0.50 23.35 -9.81
N GLN A 193 0.74 22.10 -9.39
CA GLN A 193 1.31 21.05 -10.24
C GLN A 193 0.40 20.75 -11.44
N ARG A 194 -0.91 20.55 -11.23
CA ARG A 194 -1.87 20.35 -12.32
C ARG A 194 -1.92 21.56 -13.27
N LYS A 195 -1.91 22.80 -12.75
CA LYS A 195 -1.87 24.01 -13.60
C LYS A 195 -0.61 24.02 -14.49
N LEU A 196 0.57 23.76 -13.91
CA LEU A 196 1.84 23.78 -14.63
C LEU A 196 1.92 22.66 -15.69
N LEU A 197 1.45 21.45 -15.37
CA LEU A 197 1.36 20.35 -16.33
C LEU A 197 0.41 20.70 -17.48
N VAL A 198 -0.79 21.24 -17.19
CA VAL A 198 -1.76 21.68 -18.21
C VAL A 198 -1.20 22.79 -19.10
N GLU A 199 -0.50 23.77 -18.53
CA GLU A 199 0.14 24.84 -19.30
C GLU A 199 1.28 24.29 -20.18
N ARG A 200 2.02 23.29 -19.71
CA ARG A 200 3.08 22.64 -20.49
C ARG A 200 2.52 21.75 -21.60
N ILE A 201 1.41 21.03 -21.35
CA ILE A 201 0.69 20.28 -22.38
C ILE A 201 0.20 21.24 -23.47
N ARG A 202 -0.51 22.33 -23.12
CA ARG A 202 -0.97 23.33 -24.11
C ARG A 202 0.16 23.95 -24.95
N LYS A 203 1.39 24.00 -24.43
CA LYS A 203 2.59 24.50 -25.13
C LYS A 203 3.31 23.46 -26.01
N LEU A 204 2.92 22.19 -25.95
CA LEU A 204 3.51 21.08 -26.72
C LEU A 204 2.49 20.44 -27.68
N ASP A 205 1.24 20.32 -27.21
CA ASP A 205 0.10 19.77 -27.93
C ASP A 205 -1.16 20.59 -27.55
N PRO A 206 -1.50 21.62 -28.35
CA PRO A 206 -2.72 22.42 -28.14
C PRO A 206 -4.00 21.59 -28.28
N ALA A 207 -4.00 20.53 -29.10
CA ALA A 207 -5.18 19.70 -29.34
C ALA A 207 -5.49 18.80 -28.14
N ALA A 208 -4.48 18.19 -27.51
CA ALA A 208 -4.65 17.45 -26.26
C ALA A 208 -5.09 18.36 -25.10
N ALA A 209 -4.66 19.62 -25.05
CA ALA A 209 -5.14 20.57 -24.05
C ALA A 209 -6.64 20.90 -24.22
N ALA A 210 -7.11 21.00 -25.46
CA ALA A 210 -8.52 21.22 -25.78
C ALA A 210 -9.39 19.98 -25.50
N ALA A 211 -8.93 18.78 -25.91
CA ALA A 211 -9.62 17.52 -25.68
C ALA A 211 -9.93 17.27 -24.19
N LEU A 212 -8.97 17.58 -23.31
CA LEU A 212 -9.13 17.48 -21.85
C LEU A 212 -10.12 18.50 -21.23
N GLY A 213 -10.79 19.33 -22.04
CA GLY A 213 -11.81 20.29 -21.59
C GLY A 213 -11.27 21.47 -20.79
N LEU A 214 -10.00 21.84 -21.01
CA LEU A 214 -9.27 22.80 -20.18
C LEU A 214 -9.37 24.26 -20.67
N ASP A 215 -10.24 24.51 -21.64
CA ASP A 215 -10.42 25.77 -22.37
C ASP A 215 -11.56 26.65 -21.80
N SER A 216 -11.58 26.84 -20.48
CA SER A 216 -12.22 28.03 -19.91
C SER A 216 -11.50 28.52 -18.66
N ALA A 217 -11.24 29.83 -18.61
CA ALA A 217 -10.78 30.52 -17.40
C ALA A 217 -11.97 30.80 -16.45
N SER A 218 -12.79 29.77 -16.17
CA SER A 218 -13.97 29.90 -15.33
C SER A 218 -13.60 29.90 -13.84
N ALA A 219 -13.41 31.10 -13.29
CA ALA A 219 -13.45 31.33 -11.84
C ALA A 219 -14.91 31.33 -11.35
N GLY A 220 -15.62 30.20 -11.50
CA GLY A 220 -17.06 30.08 -11.29
C GLY A 220 -17.46 28.94 -10.34
N SER A 221 -18.45 29.20 -9.50
CA SER A 221 -19.09 28.20 -8.64
C SER A 221 -19.91 27.21 -9.48
N GLY A 222 -19.74 25.91 -9.26
CA GLY A 222 -20.51 24.86 -9.93
C GLY A 222 -20.61 23.60 -9.08
N SER A 223 -21.82 23.07 -8.93
CA SER A 223 -22.09 21.82 -8.21
C SER A 223 -21.98 20.62 -9.16
N GLY A 224 -21.46 19.51 -8.66
CA GLY A 224 -21.35 18.25 -9.40
C GLY A 224 -21.06 17.12 -8.42
N ALA A 225 -22.04 16.25 -8.19
CA ALA A 225 -21.99 15.25 -7.13
C ALA A 225 -21.59 13.87 -7.63
N LEU A 226 -20.45 13.36 -7.14
CA LEU A 226 -20.22 11.92 -6.99
C LEU A 226 -19.69 11.67 -5.58
N ALA A 227 -20.46 10.91 -4.80
CA ALA A 227 -20.12 10.52 -3.44
C ALA A 227 -20.23 8.98 -3.31
N PRO A 228 -19.11 8.26 -3.11
CA PRO A 228 -19.16 6.88 -2.65
C PRO A 228 -19.62 6.86 -1.19
N ALA A 229 -20.57 6.00 -0.85
CA ALA A 229 -21.15 5.95 0.49
C ALA A 229 -20.08 5.55 1.54
N VAL A 230 -19.97 6.35 2.61
CA VAL A 230 -19.07 6.04 3.73
C VAL A 230 -19.73 5.03 4.65
N SER A 231 -19.31 3.77 4.58
CA SER A 231 -19.71 2.74 5.54
C SER A 231 -19.17 3.06 6.95
N LYS A 232 -19.97 2.72 7.96
CA LYS A 232 -19.77 3.14 9.36
C LYS A 232 -18.59 2.40 10.00
N LEU A 233 -17.81 3.09 10.83
CA LEU A 233 -17.15 2.42 11.96
C LEU A 233 -18.22 2.16 13.04
N PRO A 234 -18.29 0.96 13.63
CA PRO A 234 -19.25 0.66 14.69
C PRO A 234 -18.82 1.28 16.03
N ALA A 235 -19.76 1.88 16.74
CA ALA A 235 -19.60 2.15 18.17
C ALA A 235 -19.92 0.87 18.95
N ALA A 236 -18.98 0.38 19.75
CA ALA A 236 -19.20 -0.81 20.57
C ALA A 236 -20.20 -0.51 21.70
N LYS A 237 -21.38 -1.12 21.65
CA LYS A 237 -22.24 -1.35 22.83
C LYS A 237 -22.06 -2.78 23.29
N GLN A 238 -21.90 -2.97 24.59
CA GLN A 238 -21.99 -4.28 25.23
C GLN A 238 -23.46 -4.59 25.55
N SER A 239 -23.79 -5.87 25.55
CA SER A 239 -24.96 -6.44 26.23
C SER A 239 -24.46 -7.60 27.09
N HIS A 240 -24.82 -7.63 28.36
CA HIS A 240 -24.64 -8.81 29.20
C HIS A 240 -25.67 -9.88 28.79
N GLU A 241 -25.28 -11.15 28.79
CA GLU A 241 -25.99 -12.16 29.58
C GLU A 241 -25.01 -13.27 30.00
N SER A 242 -25.43 -14.15 30.91
CA SER A 242 -24.55 -15.05 31.67
C SER A 242 -24.89 -16.53 31.48
N SER A 243 -23.87 -17.39 31.34
CA SER A 243 -23.93 -18.78 31.83
C SER A 243 -22.57 -19.49 31.83
N ALA A 244 -22.37 -20.29 32.88
CA ALA A 244 -21.46 -21.46 32.96
C ALA A 244 -22.31 -22.60 33.58
N PRO A 245 -22.02 -23.90 33.35
CA PRO A 245 -20.83 -24.62 33.87
C PRO A 245 -20.00 -25.26 32.72
N ALA A 246 -18.74 -25.71 32.83
CA ALA A 246 -17.91 -26.32 33.89
C ALA A 246 -18.09 -27.85 34.12
N ALA A 247 -17.14 -28.68 33.64
CA ALA A 247 -16.64 -29.91 34.27
C ALA A 247 -15.60 -30.70 33.41
N GLY A 248 -14.47 -31.11 34.02
CA GLY A 248 -13.57 -32.22 33.58
C GLY A 248 -12.71 -32.03 32.31
N GLY A 249 -11.53 -32.66 32.16
CA GLY A 249 -10.70 -33.39 33.15
C GLY A 249 -9.77 -34.45 32.53
N SER A 250 -8.47 -34.45 32.89
CA SER A 250 -7.45 -35.49 32.56
C SER A 250 -7.11 -35.71 31.06
N ALA A 251 -6.05 -36.43 30.64
CA ALA A 251 -4.67 -36.62 31.16
C ALA A 251 -3.79 -37.33 30.07
N ALA A 252 -2.49 -37.50 30.34
CA ALA A 252 -1.58 -38.54 29.81
C ALA A 252 -1.20 -38.63 28.30
N SER A 253 -0.01 -38.12 27.99
CA SER A 253 1.12 -38.80 27.30
C SER A 253 0.92 -39.89 26.21
N SER A 254 1.51 -39.67 25.02
CA SER A 254 2.49 -40.58 24.35
C SER A 254 3.05 -39.91 23.06
N SER A 255 4.27 -40.08 22.52
CA SER A 255 5.52 -40.81 22.83
C SER A 255 5.94 -42.00 21.92
N SER A 256 6.44 -41.69 20.71
CA SER A 256 7.40 -42.47 19.88
C SER A 256 7.95 -41.53 18.77
N SER A 257 9.20 -41.51 18.27
CA SER A 257 10.25 -42.53 17.98
C SER A 257 9.85 -43.48 16.83
N SER A 258 10.70 -43.96 15.89
CA SER A 258 12.16 -43.88 15.64
C SER A 258 12.43 -44.51 14.24
N SER A 259 13.52 -44.33 13.48
CA SER A 259 14.76 -43.49 13.52
C SER A 259 15.55 -43.68 12.19
N SER A 260 16.81 -43.18 12.10
CA SER A 260 17.98 -43.80 11.41
C SER A 260 17.93 -44.11 9.88
N SER A 261 18.81 -43.52 9.04
CA SER A 261 20.14 -44.07 8.57
C SER A 261 20.10 -44.59 7.10
N SER A 262 21.14 -44.58 6.24
CA SER A 262 22.51 -44.00 6.29
C SER A 262 23.31 -44.16 4.96
N SER A 263 24.29 -43.26 4.72
CA SER A 263 25.64 -43.51 4.11
C SER A 263 25.85 -43.87 2.61
N SER A 264 27.11 -43.66 2.14
CA SER A 264 27.75 -43.93 0.82
C SER A 264 27.29 -43.06 -0.37
N SER A 265 28.12 -42.34 -1.16
CA SER A 265 29.45 -42.54 -1.80
C SER A 265 29.40 -43.37 -3.10
N SER A 266 30.07 -43.03 -4.23
CA SER A 266 31.24 -42.13 -4.43
C SER A 266 31.46 -41.63 -5.88
N SER A 267 32.33 -40.62 -6.03
CA SER A 267 33.37 -40.46 -7.08
C SER A 267 33.09 -40.35 -8.61
N SER A 268 33.70 -39.31 -9.23
CA SER A 268 34.26 -39.24 -10.63
C SER A 268 33.31 -39.34 -11.84
N SER A 269 33.56 -38.69 -13.00
CA SER A 269 34.63 -37.74 -13.43
C SER A 269 34.21 -36.92 -14.69
N SER A 270 35.12 -36.02 -15.11
CA SER A 270 35.19 -35.27 -16.39
C SER A 270 34.85 -36.08 -17.67
N SER A 271 34.57 -35.49 -18.85
CA SER A 271 35.21 -34.33 -19.50
C SER A 271 34.48 -33.83 -20.77
N THR A 272 34.89 -32.65 -21.30
CA THR A 272 34.83 -32.17 -22.71
C THR A 272 33.56 -32.41 -23.56
N ALA A 273 32.81 -31.37 -23.96
CA ALA A 273 33.14 -30.35 -24.97
C ALA A 273 33.11 -30.84 -26.45
N GLY A 274 32.19 -30.28 -27.23
CA GLY A 274 32.02 -30.44 -28.67
C GLY A 274 31.07 -29.35 -29.21
N SER A 275 31.27 -28.88 -30.44
CA SER A 275 30.56 -27.75 -31.05
C SER A 275 30.43 -27.94 -32.57
N ALA A 276 29.77 -26.99 -33.25
CA ALA A 276 29.50 -26.92 -34.70
C ALA A 276 28.46 -27.93 -35.25
N ASP A 277 27.67 -27.64 -36.30
CA ASP A 277 27.20 -26.38 -36.93
C ASP A 277 26.07 -26.76 -37.96
N ALA A 278 25.73 -25.87 -38.89
CA ALA A 278 25.04 -26.09 -40.18
C ALA A 278 23.49 -25.98 -40.21
N THR A 279 23.03 -24.73 -40.31
CA THR A 279 22.22 -24.19 -41.42
C THR A 279 21.25 -25.10 -42.21
N GLY A 280 19.99 -24.69 -42.37
CA GLY A 280 19.12 -25.22 -43.42
C GLY A 280 17.69 -24.63 -43.47
N ALA A 281 17.46 -23.62 -44.32
CA ALA A 281 16.12 -23.19 -44.74
C ALA A 281 15.85 -23.65 -46.18
N PRO A 282 14.58 -23.85 -46.56
CA PRO A 282 14.12 -23.23 -47.81
C PRO A 282 12.66 -22.72 -47.81
N ALA A 283 12.32 -22.02 -48.90
CA ALA A 283 11.05 -21.35 -49.19
C ALA A 283 10.81 -21.33 -50.72
N SER A 284 9.60 -21.23 -51.29
CA SER A 284 8.23 -21.37 -50.75
C SER A 284 7.22 -21.31 -51.91
N SER A 285 6.13 -22.10 -51.88
CA SER A 285 5.01 -21.95 -52.83
C SER A 285 3.68 -22.48 -52.24
N SER A 286 2.55 -21.79 -52.18
CA SER A 286 1.88 -20.73 -52.99
C SER A 286 0.90 -21.26 -54.05
N SER A 287 -0.39 -21.25 -53.72
CA SER A 287 -1.50 -21.10 -54.67
C SER A 287 -2.68 -20.43 -53.95
N ALA A 288 -3.55 -19.73 -54.69
CA ALA A 288 -4.57 -18.84 -54.12
C ALA A 288 -6.00 -19.17 -54.59
N GLY A 289 -6.97 -18.84 -53.75
CA GLY A 289 -8.41 -18.82 -54.05
C GLY A 289 -9.05 -17.66 -53.30
N ALA A 290 -10.05 -16.99 -53.87
CA ALA A 290 -10.36 -15.60 -53.54
C ALA A 290 -11.86 -15.30 -53.27
N ALA A 291 -12.08 -14.08 -52.77
CA ALA A 291 -13.35 -13.35 -52.63
C ALA A 291 -14.28 -13.75 -51.47
N GLY A 292 -14.58 -12.76 -50.62
CA GLY A 292 -15.52 -12.83 -49.50
C GLY A 292 -15.51 -11.48 -48.76
N GLY A 293 -16.34 -10.54 -49.20
CA GLY A 293 -16.24 -9.14 -48.78
C GLY A 293 -16.82 -8.86 -47.39
N GLY A 294 -15.99 -8.32 -46.49
CA GLY A 294 -16.43 -7.74 -45.22
C GLY A 294 -15.32 -6.84 -44.66
N THR A 295 -15.54 -5.53 -44.62
CA THR A 295 -14.54 -4.56 -44.14
C THR A 295 -14.49 -4.56 -42.61
N PRO A 296 -13.39 -5.01 -41.96
CA PRO A 296 -13.18 -4.69 -40.56
C PRO A 296 -12.93 -3.18 -40.45
N ALA A 297 -13.54 -2.52 -39.45
CA ALA A 297 -13.25 -1.13 -39.16
C ALA A 297 -11.77 -1.00 -38.75
N VAL A 298 -11.00 -0.20 -39.48
CA VAL A 298 -9.57 -0.02 -39.21
C VAL A 298 -9.41 0.69 -37.87
N SER A 299 -8.99 -0.05 -36.85
CA SER A 299 -8.56 0.53 -35.57
C SER A 299 -7.35 1.44 -35.84
N ALA A 300 -7.41 2.67 -35.31
CA ALA A 300 -6.30 3.60 -35.44
C ALA A 300 -5.02 3.01 -34.80
N PRO A 301 -3.83 3.22 -35.38
CA PRO A 301 -2.60 2.68 -34.84
C PRO A 301 -2.38 3.20 -33.42
N ALA A 302 -2.12 2.28 -32.48
CA ALA A 302 -1.93 2.62 -31.08
C ALA A 302 -0.80 3.64 -30.92
N ARG A 303 -1.10 4.78 -30.27
CA ARG A 303 -0.12 5.84 -30.00
C ARG A 303 1.10 5.27 -29.27
N ALA A 304 2.26 5.38 -29.89
CA ALA A 304 3.53 5.03 -29.26
C ALA A 304 3.71 5.84 -27.96
N LEU A 305 3.94 5.15 -26.85
CA LEU A 305 4.14 5.75 -25.54
C LEU A 305 5.53 6.41 -25.47
N SER A 306 5.61 7.61 -24.90
CA SER A 306 6.89 8.26 -24.64
C SER A 306 7.69 7.51 -23.55
N PRO A 307 9.03 7.65 -23.50
CA PRO A 307 9.85 7.00 -22.47
C PRO A 307 9.43 7.32 -21.04
N ALA A 308 8.83 8.50 -20.80
CA ALA A 308 8.29 8.89 -19.50
C ALA A 308 6.96 8.17 -19.17
N GLU A 309 6.05 8.04 -20.14
CA GLU A 309 4.82 7.25 -19.96
C GLU A 309 5.13 5.76 -19.73
N VAL A 310 6.12 5.21 -20.45
CA VAL A 310 6.64 3.85 -20.25
C VAL A 310 7.23 3.69 -18.85
N ALA A 311 8.11 4.60 -18.41
CA ALA A 311 8.73 4.53 -17.08
C ALA A 311 7.68 4.63 -15.94
N VAL A 312 6.65 5.47 -16.09
CA VAL A 312 5.55 5.57 -15.13
C VAL A 312 4.67 4.32 -15.14
N ARG A 313 4.35 3.75 -16.30
CA ARG A 313 3.65 2.45 -16.38
C ARG A 313 4.46 1.35 -15.69
N HIS A 314 5.75 1.26 -15.96
CA HIS A 314 6.65 0.26 -15.37
C HIS A 314 6.74 0.38 -13.84
N LEU A 315 6.88 1.61 -13.31
CA LEU A 315 6.90 1.85 -11.85
C LEU A 315 5.55 1.50 -11.18
N CYS A 316 4.44 1.82 -11.84
CA CYS A 316 3.10 1.46 -11.35
C CYS A 316 2.86 -0.06 -11.39
N LEU A 317 3.30 -0.73 -12.46
CA LEU A 317 3.25 -2.19 -12.60
C LEU A 317 4.07 -2.85 -11.48
N HIS A 318 5.37 -2.54 -11.38
CA HIS A 318 6.29 -3.04 -10.35
C HIS A 318 5.69 -2.92 -8.93
N ARG A 319 5.11 -1.76 -8.58
CA ARG A 319 4.47 -1.57 -7.25
C ARG A 319 3.22 -2.44 -7.06
N ARG A 320 2.42 -2.67 -8.10
CA ARG A 320 1.25 -3.57 -8.04
C ARG A 320 1.69 -5.03 -7.92
N LEU A 321 2.70 -5.46 -8.69
CA LEU A 321 3.25 -6.81 -8.64
C LEU A 321 3.90 -7.14 -7.30
N LEU A 322 4.64 -6.21 -6.67
CA LEU A 322 5.18 -6.40 -5.32
C LEU A 322 4.07 -6.69 -4.29
N SER A 323 2.97 -5.93 -4.37
CA SER A 323 1.82 -6.14 -3.49
C SER A 323 1.12 -7.48 -3.74
N LEU A 324 1.10 -7.95 -4.99
CA LEU A 324 0.47 -9.22 -5.35
C LEU A 324 1.33 -10.42 -4.91
N THR A 325 2.65 -10.34 -5.11
CA THR A 325 3.62 -11.35 -4.62
C THR A 325 3.56 -11.45 -3.09
N THR A 326 3.48 -10.30 -2.39
CA THR A 326 3.29 -10.24 -0.94
C THR A 326 1.97 -10.89 -0.51
N ASP A 327 0.88 -10.61 -1.21
CA ASP A 327 -0.43 -11.23 -0.92
C ASP A 327 -0.36 -12.76 -1.11
N ILE A 328 0.29 -13.27 -2.17
CA ILE A 328 0.46 -14.71 -2.42
C ILE A 328 1.33 -15.37 -1.34
N THR A 329 2.52 -14.84 -1.03
CA THR A 329 3.43 -15.44 -0.05
C THR A 329 2.85 -15.40 1.38
N SER A 330 1.92 -14.47 1.66
CA SER A 330 1.21 -14.42 2.94
C SER A 330 0.23 -15.58 3.17
N ILE A 331 -0.23 -16.27 2.11
CA ILE A 331 -1.15 -17.41 2.22
C ILE A 331 -0.38 -18.58 2.86
N GLU A 332 -0.96 -19.26 3.86
CA GLU A 332 -0.40 -20.48 4.46
C GLU A 332 -0.07 -21.54 3.40
N ALA A 333 -1.00 -21.81 2.49
CA ALA A 333 -0.87 -22.72 1.36
C ALA A 333 0.20 -22.34 0.31
N SER A 334 0.84 -21.17 0.41
CA SER A 334 1.99 -20.84 -0.47
C SER A 334 3.28 -21.58 -0.09
N TRP A 335 3.33 -22.23 1.09
CA TRP A 335 4.56 -22.77 1.66
C TRP A 335 5.41 -23.67 0.73
N PRO A 336 4.87 -24.53 -0.15
CA PRO A 336 5.70 -25.38 -1.01
C PRO A 336 6.44 -24.60 -2.10
N PHE A 337 5.98 -23.38 -2.40
CA PHE A 337 6.42 -22.58 -3.54
C PHE A 337 7.32 -21.40 -3.14
N ARG A 338 7.61 -21.23 -1.84
CA ARG A 338 8.31 -20.05 -1.30
C ARG A 338 9.81 -20.02 -1.59
N GLU A 339 10.41 -21.17 -1.86
CA GLU A 339 11.83 -21.34 -2.14
C GLU A 339 11.99 -22.26 -3.37
N PRO A 340 13.10 -22.19 -4.12
CA PRO A 340 13.33 -23.10 -5.23
C PRO A 340 13.47 -24.55 -4.75
N VAL A 341 12.87 -25.49 -5.48
CA VAL A 341 13.02 -26.92 -5.22
C VAL A 341 14.46 -27.34 -5.49
N ASN A 342 15.12 -27.97 -4.50
CA ASN A 342 16.46 -28.54 -4.69
C ASN A 342 16.36 -29.90 -5.41
N PRO A 343 16.84 -30.04 -6.66
CA PRO A 343 16.71 -31.30 -7.41
C PRO A 343 17.56 -32.45 -6.84
N ALA A 344 18.52 -32.16 -5.96
CA ALA A 344 19.28 -33.18 -5.24
C ALA A 344 18.53 -33.77 -4.03
N GLU A 345 17.49 -33.10 -3.54
CA GLU A 345 16.64 -33.56 -2.43
C GLU A 345 15.31 -34.19 -2.92
N VAL A 346 14.92 -33.93 -4.17
CA VAL A 346 13.67 -34.41 -4.77
C VAL A 346 13.96 -35.30 -5.99
N PRO A 347 13.99 -36.64 -5.82
CA PRO A 347 14.33 -37.58 -6.90
C PRO A 347 13.45 -37.42 -8.14
N GLY A 348 14.08 -37.44 -9.33
CA GLY A 348 13.40 -37.30 -10.62
C GLY A 348 12.91 -35.89 -10.96
N TYR A 349 13.07 -34.89 -10.07
CA TYR A 349 12.54 -33.54 -10.32
C TYR A 349 13.19 -32.85 -11.53
N ALA A 350 14.51 -32.99 -11.70
CA ALA A 350 15.22 -32.46 -12.89
C ALA A 350 14.86 -33.20 -14.19
N ASP A 351 14.44 -34.46 -14.09
CA ASP A 351 14.04 -35.28 -15.24
C ASP A 351 12.61 -34.95 -15.70
N ALA A 352 11.72 -34.62 -14.76
CA ALA A 352 10.35 -34.20 -15.04
C ALA A 352 10.22 -32.70 -15.39
N ILE A 353 10.81 -31.81 -14.59
CA ILE A 353 10.63 -30.35 -14.68
C ILE A 353 11.80 -29.72 -15.43
N LYS A 354 11.50 -28.96 -16.50
CA LYS A 354 12.50 -28.34 -17.39
C LYS A 354 12.72 -26.85 -17.13
N GLU A 355 11.67 -26.15 -16.71
CA GLU A 355 11.72 -24.72 -16.40
C GLU A 355 11.29 -24.50 -14.94
N PRO A 356 12.19 -24.70 -13.95
CA PRO A 356 11.85 -24.51 -12.55
C PRO A 356 11.57 -23.04 -12.23
N MET A 357 10.57 -22.79 -11.40
CA MET A 357 10.17 -21.45 -10.94
C MET A 357 9.65 -21.52 -9.51
N ASP A 358 9.81 -20.43 -8.76
CA ASP A 358 9.42 -20.31 -7.34
C ASP A 358 9.13 -18.84 -6.97
N LEU A 359 8.44 -18.62 -5.85
CA LEU A 359 7.98 -17.30 -5.43
C LEU A 359 9.12 -16.36 -4.98
N ARG A 360 10.28 -16.87 -4.56
CA ARG A 360 11.46 -16.04 -4.22
C ARG A 360 12.14 -15.54 -5.50
N THR A 361 12.23 -16.40 -6.52
CA THR A 361 12.68 -16.02 -7.86
C THR A 361 11.71 -15.03 -8.52
N VAL A 362 10.40 -15.22 -8.37
CA VAL A 362 9.39 -14.22 -8.78
C VAL A 362 9.56 -12.89 -8.01
N GLU A 363 9.75 -12.93 -6.69
CA GLU A 363 9.99 -11.71 -5.90
C GLU A 363 11.27 -10.98 -6.34
N GLU A 364 12.36 -11.69 -6.66
CA GLU A 364 13.57 -11.15 -7.27
C GLU A 364 13.28 -10.49 -8.63
N LYS A 365 12.57 -11.18 -9.54
CA LYS A 365 12.20 -10.66 -10.85
C LYS A 365 11.33 -9.41 -10.75
N VAL A 366 10.39 -9.34 -9.78
CA VAL A 366 9.63 -8.10 -9.50
C VAL A 366 10.55 -7.02 -8.96
N ARG A 367 11.31 -7.30 -7.90
CA ARG A 367 12.18 -6.36 -7.18
C ARG A 367 13.22 -5.72 -8.09
N THR A 368 13.75 -6.47 -9.04
CA THR A 368 14.75 -6.01 -10.03
C THR A 368 14.12 -5.42 -11.30
N GLY A 369 12.79 -5.50 -11.46
CA GLY A 369 12.08 -4.88 -12.57
C GLY A 369 12.18 -5.64 -13.90
N GLN A 370 12.24 -6.97 -13.85
CA GLN A 370 12.35 -7.84 -15.04
C GLN A 370 11.02 -8.09 -15.75
N TYR A 371 9.88 -7.78 -15.12
CA TYR A 371 8.56 -7.88 -15.74
C TYR A 371 8.17 -6.57 -16.43
N ALA A 372 8.19 -6.57 -17.76
CA ALA A 372 7.69 -5.47 -18.58
C ALA A 372 6.16 -5.38 -18.59
N SER A 373 5.46 -6.48 -18.28
CA SER A 373 4.00 -6.57 -18.33
C SER A 373 3.41 -7.49 -17.24
N ALA A 374 2.09 -7.47 -17.05
CA ALA A 374 1.40 -8.29 -16.04
C ALA A 374 1.30 -9.77 -16.48
N GLU A 375 1.25 -10.01 -17.78
CA GLU A 375 1.16 -11.33 -18.41
C GLU A 375 2.45 -12.13 -18.21
N GLN A 376 3.62 -11.47 -18.29
CA GLN A 376 4.92 -12.10 -17.98
C GLN A 376 5.00 -12.56 -16.52
N TYR A 377 4.42 -11.80 -15.60
CA TYR A 377 4.32 -12.19 -14.19
C TYR A 377 3.31 -13.34 -14.01
N ALA A 378 2.16 -13.27 -14.69
CA ALA A 378 1.15 -14.33 -14.64
C ALA A 378 1.68 -15.67 -15.20
N ALA A 379 2.52 -15.63 -16.24
CA ALA A 379 3.18 -16.81 -16.81
C ALA A 379 4.11 -17.51 -15.81
N ASP A 380 4.96 -16.77 -15.08
CA ASP A 380 5.80 -17.38 -14.03
C ASP A 380 4.96 -17.97 -12.89
N ILE A 381 3.85 -17.33 -12.50
CA ILE A 381 2.94 -17.87 -11.48
C ILE A 381 2.25 -19.14 -11.98
N ALA A 382 1.81 -19.19 -13.24
CA ALA A 382 1.26 -20.40 -13.85
C ALA A 382 2.32 -21.52 -13.88
N LEU A 383 3.55 -21.22 -14.29
CA LEU A 383 4.66 -22.17 -14.34
C LEU A 383 4.95 -22.84 -12.98
N ILE A 384 4.87 -22.10 -11.86
CA ILE A 384 4.95 -22.68 -10.50
C ILE A 384 3.87 -23.75 -10.27
N LEU A 385 2.63 -23.45 -10.67
CA LEU A 385 1.45 -24.26 -10.42
C LEU A 385 1.38 -25.47 -11.36
N ASP A 386 1.77 -25.28 -12.62
CA ASP A 386 1.80 -26.34 -13.63
C ASP A 386 2.97 -27.31 -13.36
N ASN A 387 4.17 -26.81 -13.01
CA ASN A 387 5.25 -27.67 -12.51
C ASN A 387 4.82 -28.49 -11.28
N CYS A 388 4.02 -27.89 -10.38
CA CYS A 388 3.47 -28.61 -9.23
C CYS A 388 2.55 -29.76 -9.67
N ARG A 389 1.70 -29.57 -10.69
CA ARG A 389 0.75 -30.58 -11.20
C ARG A 389 1.38 -31.59 -12.15
N ILE A 390 2.50 -31.26 -12.79
CA ILE A 390 3.31 -32.18 -13.60
C ILE A 390 4.08 -33.15 -12.70
N PHE A 391 4.60 -32.69 -11.56
CA PHE A 391 5.41 -33.53 -10.66
C PHE A 391 4.61 -34.25 -9.56
N ASN A 392 3.51 -33.68 -9.07
CA ASN A 392 2.74 -34.23 -7.96
C ASN A 392 1.36 -34.73 -8.40
N ASP A 393 0.86 -35.78 -7.75
CA ASP A 393 -0.48 -36.29 -7.97
C ASP A 393 -1.58 -35.22 -7.72
N ASN A 394 -2.65 -35.24 -8.51
CA ASN A 394 -3.75 -34.27 -8.44
C ASN A 394 -4.52 -34.28 -7.10
N HIS A 395 -4.43 -35.34 -6.31
CA HIS A 395 -5.01 -35.45 -4.98
C HIS A 395 -3.99 -35.18 -3.85
N SER A 396 -2.75 -34.80 -4.19
CA SER A 396 -1.71 -34.45 -3.22
C SER A 396 -2.01 -33.15 -2.46
N VAL A 397 -1.39 -33.01 -1.29
CA VAL A 397 -1.39 -31.76 -0.52
C VAL A 397 -0.80 -30.59 -1.33
N PHE A 398 0.13 -30.87 -2.25
CA PHE A 398 0.75 -29.89 -3.13
C PHE A 398 -0.23 -29.35 -4.18
N ALA A 399 -0.99 -30.22 -4.86
CA ALA A 399 -2.07 -29.80 -5.76
C ALA A 399 -3.13 -28.96 -5.03
N GLY A 400 -3.60 -29.43 -3.87
CA GLY A 400 -4.52 -28.69 -3.01
C GLY A 400 -3.92 -27.42 -2.33
N CYS A 401 -2.63 -27.14 -2.54
CA CYS A 401 -1.99 -25.87 -2.23
C CYS A 401 -1.91 -24.98 -3.48
N ALA A 402 -1.59 -25.55 -4.64
CA ALA A 402 -1.58 -24.88 -5.94
C ALA A 402 -2.96 -24.23 -6.22
N ASP A 403 -4.05 -24.98 -6.10
CA ASP A 403 -5.42 -24.48 -6.34
C ASP A 403 -5.77 -23.24 -5.49
N LYS A 404 -5.30 -23.20 -4.25
CA LYS A 404 -5.52 -22.07 -3.31
C LYS A 404 -4.69 -20.85 -3.68
N VAL A 405 -3.46 -21.06 -4.14
CA VAL A 405 -2.59 -19.98 -4.64
C VAL A 405 -3.15 -19.43 -5.94
N GLU A 406 -3.57 -20.29 -6.87
CA GLU A 406 -4.16 -19.91 -8.16
C GLU A 406 -5.43 -19.08 -7.97
N ALA A 407 -6.35 -19.50 -7.10
CA ALA A 407 -7.58 -18.77 -6.83
C ALA A 407 -7.33 -17.33 -6.31
N VAL A 408 -6.30 -17.13 -5.48
CA VAL A 408 -5.93 -15.78 -5.01
C VAL A 408 -5.16 -15.00 -6.08
N ALA A 409 -4.25 -15.64 -6.81
CA ALA A 409 -3.50 -15.04 -7.90
C ALA A 409 -4.44 -14.52 -9.00
N ALA A 410 -5.34 -15.36 -9.52
CA ALA A 410 -6.34 -15.00 -10.52
C ALA A 410 -7.26 -13.86 -10.03
N ALA A 411 -7.78 -13.97 -8.80
CA ALA A 411 -8.65 -12.93 -8.21
C ALA A 411 -7.93 -11.59 -7.91
N ARG A 412 -6.59 -11.57 -7.93
CA ARG A 412 -5.76 -10.35 -7.86
C ARG A 412 -5.36 -9.85 -9.24
N LEU A 413 -4.94 -10.72 -10.15
CA LEU A 413 -4.58 -10.38 -11.53
C LEU A 413 -5.78 -9.79 -12.28
N ALA A 414 -6.97 -10.37 -12.16
CA ALA A 414 -8.19 -9.83 -12.77
C ALA A 414 -8.51 -8.39 -12.29
N LYS A 415 -8.25 -8.07 -11.01
CA LYS A 415 -8.40 -6.71 -10.47
C LYS A 415 -7.27 -5.77 -10.90
N LEU A 416 -6.08 -6.31 -11.13
CA LEU A 416 -4.94 -5.57 -11.67
C LEU A 416 -5.25 -5.15 -13.12
N GLN A 417 -5.81 -6.09 -13.91
CA GLN A 417 -6.26 -5.88 -15.29
C GLN A 417 -7.42 -4.89 -15.39
N GLN A 418 -8.49 -5.08 -14.61
CA GLN A 418 -9.59 -4.10 -14.53
C GLN A 418 -9.08 -2.69 -14.21
N ALA A 419 -8.16 -2.55 -13.25
CA ALA A 419 -7.54 -1.27 -12.91
C ALA A 419 -6.41 -0.82 -13.88
N VAL A 420 -6.25 -1.49 -15.02
CA VAL A 420 -5.51 -1.02 -16.22
C VAL A 420 -6.54 -0.65 -17.29
N ASP A 421 -7.48 -1.55 -17.60
CA ASP A 421 -8.55 -1.35 -18.58
C ASP A 421 -9.37 -0.08 -18.26
N GLU A 422 -9.78 0.13 -17.01
CA GLU A 422 -10.46 1.35 -16.54
C GLU A 422 -9.63 2.62 -16.84
N ALA A 423 -8.31 2.56 -16.66
CA ALA A 423 -7.42 3.69 -16.89
C ALA A 423 -7.13 3.92 -18.38
N GLU A 424 -7.17 2.88 -19.22
CA GLU A 424 -7.10 3.01 -20.67
C GLU A 424 -8.42 3.53 -21.24
N VAL A 425 -9.57 3.06 -20.75
CA VAL A 425 -10.89 3.59 -21.11
C VAL A 425 -11.05 5.06 -20.68
N GLU A 426 -10.63 5.44 -19.47
CA GLU A 426 -10.61 6.85 -19.04
C GLU A 426 -9.68 7.71 -19.93
N SER A 427 -8.60 7.13 -20.47
CA SER A 427 -7.72 7.83 -21.42
C SER A 427 -8.29 7.95 -22.85
N GLN A 428 -9.11 6.99 -23.28
CA GLN A 428 -9.70 6.94 -24.63
C GLN A 428 -11.01 7.73 -24.72
N GLN A 429 -11.84 7.72 -23.67
CA GLN A 429 -13.09 8.50 -23.61
C GLN A 429 -12.85 10.01 -23.43
N ALA A 430 -11.61 10.44 -23.23
CA ALA A 430 -11.22 11.84 -23.06
C ALA A 430 -11.13 12.65 -24.37
N LEU A 431 -11.52 12.10 -25.53
CA LEU A 431 -11.68 12.84 -26.78
C LEU A 431 -13.17 12.90 -27.21
N PRO A 432 -13.82 14.08 -27.22
CA PRO A 432 -15.09 14.25 -27.91
C PRO A 432 -14.87 14.24 -29.44
N PRO A 433 -15.84 13.77 -30.24
CA PRO A 433 -15.72 13.77 -31.70
C PRO A 433 -15.73 15.21 -32.24
N LEU A 434 -14.85 15.49 -33.21
CA LEU A 434 -14.83 16.77 -33.92
C LEU A 434 -16.16 16.97 -34.69
N PRO A 435 -16.77 18.18 -34.65
CA PRO A 435 -17.93 18.48 -35.46
C PRO A 435 -17.55 18.46 -36.94
N SER A 436 -18.30 17.70 -37.74
CA SER A 436 -18.08 17.63 -39.19
C SER A 436 -18.32 18.99 -39.85
N ALA A 437 -17.36 19.47 -40.64
CA ALA A 437 -17.42 20.76 -41.29
C ALA A 437 -18.55 20.80 -42.33
N ARG A 438 -19.68 21.44 -41.99
CA ARG A 438 -20.83 21.61 -42.88
C ARG A 438 -21.44 23.00 -42.72
N GLY A 439 -21.20 23.85 -43.71
CA GLY A 439 -21.96 25.08 -43.94
C GLY A 439 -21.27 26.38 -43.53
N MET A 440 -20.74 27.07 -44.55
CA MET A 440 -20.45 28.53 -44.63
C MET A 440 -19.32 29.05 -43.74
#